data_AF-A0A7V8Z7V8-F1
#
_entry.id   AF-A0A7V8Z7V8-F1
#
_cell.length_a   1.000
_cell.length_b   1.000
_cell.length_c   1.000
_cell.angle_alpha   90.00
_cell.angle_beta   90.00
_cell.angle_gamma   90.00
#
_symmetry.space_group_name_H-M   'P 1'
#
loop_
_entity.id
_entity.type
_entity.pdbx_description
1 polymer ?
#
loop_
_entity_poly.entity_id
_entity_poly.type
_entity_poly.pdbx_seq_one_letter_code
_entity_poly.pdbx_strand_id
1 'polypeptide(L)'
;MFQHRQASFMFAFVIALLSAFQVAAQNERALTIERIMSAPFPHELSAAPSNNRVAWVHSAQGVRNIWTASAPDYRGRQLTNYTKEDGQEIAGLVWTPDAATILFVRGGGANRQGDNPNPANDPAGAEQSVWRISVSGGEPVRVGAGNDPIVSPRGNLVVFTQRGQVFSAPLDGKSEPAPLFRVRGGATSLRFSPDSSKIAFVSDRGDHSFVGVYDINEKSLRYIDPGVDSDSEPAWSPDGTQLAFLRVPASSQLNIFRAVRSARPWSIQVANLATNESRTVWRAKEGRGSAFWPVNAEKQVLWAADDRIIFPYEGDGWLHLYSVPARGGSAMLLTPGEFEVEYVSLSPDRRQIIFNSNQGDIDRRHLWRVGVAENRPVAITRGEGIEWSPAMMSDGRTLVYLRSGARRPAQAVIQIESNEARELAPGTVPADYPERALIEPQ
;
A
#
# COMPACT_ATOMS: atom_id res chain seq x y z
N MET A 1 -34.48 21.67 -69.17
CA MET A 1 -33.58 20.51 -68.93
C MET A 1 -32.34 20.84 -68.06
N PHE A 2 -31.94 22.11 -67.91
CA PHE A 2 -30.77 22.51 -67.10
C PHE A 2 -31.05 22.66 -65.58
N GLN A 3 -32.25 23.07 -65.16
CA GLN A 3 -32.57 23.26 -63.74
C GLN A 3 -32.71 21.95 -62.94
N HIS A 4 -33.18 20.86 -63.55
CA HIS A 4 -33.29 19.57 -62.86
C HIS A 4 -31.93 18.90 -62.57
N ARG A 5 -30.90 19.17 -63.38
CA ARG A 5 -29.56 18.60 -63.16
C ARG A 5 -28.81 19.22 -61.99
N GLN A 6 -29.04 20.52 -61.69
CA GLN A 6 -28.41 21.17 -60.54
C GLN A 6 -29.01 20.74 -59.20
N ALA A 7 -30.33 20.53 -59.13
CA ALA A 7 -30.98 20.03 -57.92
C ALA A 7 -30.54 18.60 -57.55
N SER A 8 -30.38 17.71 -58.53
CA SER A 8 -29.88 16.35 -58.29
C SER A 8 -28.41 16.32 -57.87
N PHE A 9 -27.57 17.23 -58.38
CA PHE A 9 -26.16 17.33 -57.96
C PHE A 9 -26.04 17.87 -56.53
N MET A 10 -26.83 18.88 -56.16
CA MET A 10 -26.82 19.43 -54.81
C MET A 10 -27.36 18.42 -53.78
N PHE A 11 -28.37 17.63 -54.14
CA PHE A 11 -28.92 16.58 -53.28
C PHE A 11 -27.94 15.40 -53.09
N ALA A 12 -27.26 14.98 -54.16
CA ALA A 12 -26.21 13.95 -54.08
C ALA A 12 -24.99 14.42 -53.28
N PHE A 13 -24.63 15.70 -53.37
CA PHE A 13 -23.53 16.29 -52.61
C PHE A 13 -23.86 16.42 -51.11
N VAL A 14 -25.10 16.79 -50.76
CA VAL A 14 -25.58 16.82 -49.37
C VAL A 14 -25.66 15.41 -48.77
N ILE A 15 -26.09 14.41 -49.53
CA ILE A 15 -26.08 13.00 -49.09
C ILE A 15 -24.63 12.50 -48.91
N ALA A 16 -23.71 12.80 -49.84
CA ALA A 16 -22.30 12.41 -49.70
C ALA A 16 -21.62 13.07 -48.49
N LEU A 17 -21.94 14.34 -48.20
CA LEU A 17 -21.50 15.04 -46.99
C LEU A 17 -22.09 14.40 -45.72
N LEU A 18 -23.40 14.10 -45.70
CA LEU A 18 -24.05 13.42 -44.57
C LEU A 18 -23.47 12.02 -44.31
N SER A 19 -23.15 11.26 -45.36
CA SER A 19 -22.50 9.95 -45.27
C SER A 19 -21.05 10.06 -44.77
N ALA A 20 -20.30 11.07 -45.21
CA ALA A 20 -18.94 11.32 -44.74
C ALA A 20 -18.92 11.74 -43.26
N PHE A 21 -19.92 12.52 -42.80
CA PHE A 21 -20.10 12.84 -41.38
C PHE A 21 -20.49 11.60 -40.55
N GLN A 22 -21.27 10.67 -41.09
CA GLN A 22 -21.59 9.40 -40.40
C GLN A 22 -20.39 8.47 -40.26
N VAL A 23 -19.54 8.36 -41.29
CA VAL A 23 -18.32 7.53 -41.23
C VAL A 23 -17.26 8.16 -40.31
N ALA A 24 -17.10 9.48 -40.33
CA ALA A 24 -16.22 10.19 -39.39
C ALA A 24 -16.73 10.07 -37.93
N ALA A 25 -18.05 10.17 -37.70
CA ALA A 25 -18.66 9.99 -36.38
C ALA A 25 -18.65 8.53 -35.88
N GLN A 26 -18.62 7.54 -36.79
CA GLN A 26 -18.38 6.14 -36.42
C GLN A 26 -16.94 5.90 -35.96
N ASN A 27 -15.97 6.58 -36.58
CA ASN A 27 -14.56 6.46 -36.21
C ASN A 27 -14.22 7.12 -34.86
N GLU A 28 -14.92 8.19 -34.48
CA GLU A 28 -14.82 8.76 -33.13
C GLU A 28 -15.31 7.80 -32.02
N ARG A 29 -16.10 6.78 -32.36
CA ARG A 29 -16.63 5.78 -31.41
C ARG A 29 -15.91 4.43 -31.44
N ALA A 30 -14.85 4.29 -32.23
CA ALA A 30 -14.11 3.04 -32.28
C ALA A 30 -13.43 2.76 -30.93
N LEU A 31 -13.75 1.60 -30.35
CA LEU A 31 -13.05 1.05 -29.20
C LEU A 31 -11.68 0.57 -29.68
N THR A 32 -10.61 1.26 -29.30
CA THR A 32 -9.23 0.85 -29.63
C THR A 32 -8.43 0.62 -28.36
N ILE A 33 -7.40 -0.21 -28.44
CA ILE A 33 -6.53 -0.51 -27.30
C ILE A 33 -5.84 0.76 -26.80
N GLU A 34 -5.42 1.64 -27.71
CA GLU A 34 -4.74 2.89 -27.39
C GLU A 34 -5.62 3.81 -26.53
N ARG A 35 -6.91 3.90 -26.85
CA ARG A 35 -7.87 4.71 -26.09
C ARG A 35 -8.24 4.10 -24.74
N ILE A 36 -8.24 2.77 -24.63
CA ILE A 36 -8.44 2.11 -23.33
C ILE A 36 -7.21 2.35 -22.44
N MET A 37 -6.01 2.18 -22.99
CA MET A 37 -4.73 2.30 -22.30
C MET A 37 -4.29 3.76 -22.05
N SER A 38 -4.98 4.74 -22.65
CA SER A 38 -4.70 6.16 -22.43
C SER A 38 -5.18 6.67 -21.08
N ALA A 39 -6.18 6.01 -20.48
CA ALA A 39 -6.66 6.35 -19.15
C ALA A 39 -5.57 6.13 -18.10
N PRO A 40 -5.30 7.12 -17.25
CA PRO A 40 -4.37 6.92 -16.16
C PRO A 40 -4.99 6.07 -15.07
N PHE A 41 -4.13 5.44 -14.27
CA PHE A 41 -4.56 4.75 -13.05
C PHE A 41 -3.66 5.12 -11.86
N PRO A 42 -4.26 5.42 -10.70
CA PRO A 42 -3.56 5.64 -9.46
C PRO A 42 -3.24 4.32 -8.75
N HIS A 43 -2.14 4.30 -8.02
CA HIS A 43 -1.76 3.24 -7.09
C HIS A 43 -0.86 3.85 -5.99
N GLU A 44 -0.45 3.04 -4.99
CA GLU A 44 0.44 3.50 -3.90
C GLU A 44 -0.10 4.72 -3.16
N LEU A 45 -1.42 4.74 -2.88
CA LEU A 45 -2.06 5.85 -2.18
C LEU A 45 -1.66 5.88 -0.70
N SER A 46 -1.18 7.03 -0.24
CA SER A 46 -0.61 7.21 1.10
C SER A 46 -1.07 8.55 1.71
N ALA A 47 -1.75 8.46 2.85
CA ALA A 47 -2.12 9.63 3.66
C ALA A 47 -0.94 10.05 4.55
N ALA A 48 -0.69 11.35 4.62
CA ALA A 48 0.35 11.90 5.46
C ALA A 48 -0.02 11.81 6.96
N PRO A 49 0.97 11.60 7.84
CA PRO A 49 0.74 11.50 9.29
C PRO A 49 0.32 12.84 9.92
N SER A 50 0.50 13.96 9.21
CA SER A 50 0.14 15.30 9.65
C SER A 50 -0.27 16.18 8.48
N ASN A 51 -0.80 17.37 8.79
CA ASN A 51 -1.13 18.44 7.83
C ASN A 51 -2.15 18.06 6.73
N ASN A 52 -2.91 16.97 6.91
CA ASN A 52 -3.98 16.54 6.02
C ASN A 52 -3.57 16.55 4.53
N ARG A 53 -2.44 15.92 4.22
CA ARG A 53 -1.96 15.72 2.84
C ARG A 53 -2.09 14.26 2.40
N VAL A 54 -2.23 14.06 1.10
CA VAL A 54 -2.26 12.74 0.46
C VAL A 54 -1.35 12.73 -0.76
N ALA A 55 -0.78 11.58 -1.05
CA ALA A 55 0.00 11.33 -2.25
C ALA A 55 -0.36 9.98 -2.83
N TRP A 56 -0.14 9.84 -4.13
CA TRP A 56 -0.31 8.59 -4.86
C TRP A 56 0.60 8.60 -6.07
N VAL A 57 0.89 7.43 -6.61
CA VAL A 57 1.54 7.30 -7.92
C VAL A 57 0.44 7.30 -8.98
N HIS A 58 0.60 8.15 -9.98
CA HIS A 58 -0.30 8.28 -11.12
C HIS A 58 0.43 7.79 -12.37
N SER A 59 -0.06 6.70 -12.96
CA SER A 59 0.48 6.11 -14.19
C SER A 59 -0.37 6.55 -15.37
N ALA A 60 0.20 7.30 -16.30
CA ALA A 60 -0.44 7.69 -17.56
C ALA A 60 0.42 7.20 -18.72
N GLN A 61 -0.14 6.33 -19.58
CA GLN A 61 0.56 5.80 -20.77
C GLN A 61 1.97 5.24 -20.45
N GLY A 62 2.09 4.53 -19.32
CA GLY A 62 3.35 3.94 -18.83
C GLY A 62 4.28 4.92 -18.09
N VAL A 63 4.04 6.23 -18.18
CA VAL A 63 4.81 7.24 -17.42
C VAL A 63 4.23 7.38 -16.02
N ARG A 64 5.08 7.14 -15.01
CA ARG A 64 4.71 7.16 -13.59
C ARG A 64 5.18 8.45 -12.96
N ASN A 65 4.28 9.16 -12.29
CA ASN A 65 4.62 10.34 -11.50
C ASN A 65 3.95 10.31 -10.13
N ILE A 66 4.60 10.89 -9.13
CA ILE A 66 3.98 11.13 -7.82
C ILE A 66 3.08 12.34 -7.96
N TRP A 67 1.86 12.23 -7.44
CA TRP A 67 0.91 13.31 -7.31
C TRP A 67 0.60 13.56 -5.84
N THR A 68 0.16 14.77 -5.52
CA THR A 68 -0.23 15.14 -4.17
C THR A 68 -1.43 16.08 -4.16
N ALA A 69 -2.21 16.02 -3.09
CA ALA A 69 -3.29 16.95 -2.78
C ALA A 69 -3.25 17.30 -1.28
N SER A 70 -3.81 18.44 -0.89
CA SER A 70 -3.79 18.92 0.50
C SER A 70 -5.02 19.75 0.81
N ALA A 71 -5.38 19.85 2.08
CA ALA A 71 -6.44 20.74 2.54
C ALA A 71 -6.18 22.22 2.15
N PRO A 72 -7.25 23.04 1.98
CA PRO A 72 -8.66 22.67 2.08
C PRO A 72 -9.29 22.20 0.76
N ASP A 73 -8.70 22.52 -0.39
CA ASP A 73 -9.28 22.29 -1.71
C ASP A 73 -8.98 20.89 -2.25
N TYR A 74 -7.95 20.21 -1.76
CA TYR A 74 -7.46 18.91 -2.22
C TYR A 74 -7.47 18.77 -3.74
N ARG A 75 -6.95 19.80 -4.41
CA ARG A 75 -6.72 19.75 -5.85
C ARG A 75 -5.43 19.00 -6.11
N GLY A 76 -5.54 17.84 -6.74
CA GLY A 76 -4.42 17.03 -7.16
C GLY A 76 -3.52 17.78 -8.11
N ARG A 77 -2.22 17.72 -7.82
CA ARG A 77 -1.17 18.19 -8.73
C ARG A 77 -0.05 17.19 -8.81
N GLN A 78 0.53 17.10 -9.99
CA GLN A 78 1.73 16.34 -10.24
C GLN A 78 2.91 16.95 -9.46
N LEU A 79 3.71 16.10 -8.80
CA LEU A 79 4.83 16.48 -7.96
C LEU A 79 6.18 16.20 -8.62
N THR A 80 6.34 15.02 -9.23
CA THR A 80 7.51 14.68 -10.07
C THR A 80 7.24 14.99 -11.54
N ASN A 81 8.25 15.22 -12.37
CA ASN A 81 8.07 15.55 -13.80
C ASN A 81 8.77 14.56 -14.75
N TYR A 82 8.64 13.26 -14.48
CA TYR A 82 9.11 12.24 -15.40
C TYR A 82 8.26 12.25 -16.66
N THR A 83 8.92 12.21 -17.83
CA THR A 83 8.28 12.27 -19.16
C THR A 83 8.59 11.07 -20.03
N LYS A 84 9.55 10.23 -19.62
CA LYS A 84 9.96 9.04 -20.35
C LYS A 84 9.21 7.83 -19.83
N GLU A 85 8.70 7.02 -20.76
CA GLU A 85 8.29 5.64 -20.47
C GLU A 85 9.58 4.80 -20.47
N ASP A 86 10.05 4.46 -19.28
CA ASP A 86 11.27 3.66 -19.10
C ASP A 86 11.02 2.40 -18.28
N GLY A 87 9.74 2.06 -18.05
CA GLY A 87 9.29 0.94 -17.24
C GLY A 87 9.78 0.93 -15.78
N GLN A 88 10.42 2.00 -15.29
CA GLN A 88 10.93 2.05 -13.93
C GLN A 88 9.80 2.34 -12.95
N GLU A 89 9.61 1.44 -11.98
CA GLU A 89 8.58 1.58 -10.96
C GLU A 89 8.84 2.77 -10.01
N ILE A 90 7.75 3.32 -9.46
CA ILE A 90 7.76 4.21 -8.31
C ILE A 90 6.90 3.54 -7.24
N ALA A 91 7.48 3.23 -6.09
CA ALA A 91 6.82 2.47 -5.03
C ALA A 91 7.22 2.97 -3.64
N GLY A 92 6.53 2.48 -2.60
CA GLY A 92 6.93 2.68 -1.20
C GLY A 92 6.94 4.16 -0.78
N LEU A 93 5.83 4.87 -1.03
CA LEU A 93 5.69 6.28 -0.63
C LEU A 93 5.67 6.41 0.90
N VAL A 94 6.68 7.09 1.46
CA VAL A 94 6.81 7.33 2.90
C VAL A 94 6.89 8.83 3.18
N TRP A 95 5.94 9.33 3.96
CA TRP A 95 5.90 10.71 4.39
C TRP A 95 6.87 10.99 5.54
N THR A 96 7.49 12.16 5.52
CA THR A 96 8.13 12.70 6.72
C THR A 96 7.08 13.05 7.78
N PRO A 97 7.42 13.03 9.08
CA PRO A 97 6.46 13.32 10.16
C PRO A 97 5.76 14.68 10.04
N ASP A 98 6.46 15.69 9.49
CA ASP A 98 5.94 17.03 9.22
C ASP A 98 5.15 17.15 7.90
N ALA A 99 5.02 16.04 7.15
CA ALA A 99 4.37 15.98 5.84
C ALA A 99 4.93 17.00 4.82
N ALA A 100 6.20 17.39 4.95
CA ALA A 100 6.85 18.33 4.04
C ALA A 100 7.60 17.64 2.90
N THR A 101 7.99 16.38 3.08
CA THR A 101 8.77 15.60 2.11
C THR A 101 8.18 14.19 1.99
N ILE A 102 8.26 13.63 0.78
CA ILE A 102 7.91 12.25 0.48
C ILE A 102 9.19 11.51 0.06
N LEU A 103 9.47 10.39 0.69
CA LEU A 103 10.43 9.41 0.20
C LEU A 103 9.73 8.38 -0.66
N PHE A 104 10.46 7.86 -1.63
CA PHE A 104 9.96 6.81 -2.52
C PHE A 104 11.12 5.98 -3.04
N VAL A 105 10.80 4.77 -3.51
CA VAL A 105 11.74 3.90 -4.21
C VAL A 105 11.48 4.03 -5.69
N ARG A 106 12.55 4.20 -6.46
CA ARG A 106 12.52 4.17 -7.93
C ARG A 106 13.33 2.98 -8.43
N GLY A 107 12.75 2.24 -9.37
CA GLY A 107 13.35 1.04 -9.97
C GLY A 107 12.98 -0.26 -9.25
N GLY A 108 13.04 -1.36 -10.01
CA GLY A 108 12.70 -2.70 -9.51
C GLY A 108 13.83 -3.35 -8.72
N GLY A 109 13.48 -4.18 -7.73
CA GLY A 109 14.45 -4.91 -6.93
C GLY A 109 15.17 -5.99 -7.72
N ALA A 110 16.40 -6.30 -7.29
CA ALA A 110 17.24 -7.30 -7.95
C ALA A 110 16.63 -8.70 -7.93
N ASN A 111 16.81 -9.45 -9.03
CA ASN A 111 16.50 -10.88 -9.08
C ASN A 111 17.51 -11.69 -8.23
N ARG A 112 17.37 -13.03 -8.22
CA ARG A 112 18.27 -13.93 -7.47
C ARG A 112 19.73 -13.89 -7.95
N GLN A 113 19.97 -13.42 -9.18
CA GLN A 113 21.30 -13.22 -9.76
C GLN A 113 21.90 -11.85 -9.41
N GLY A 114 21.10 -10.93 -8.84
CA GLY A 114 21.54 -9.58 -8.49
C GLY A 114 21.24 -8.51 -9.53
N ASP A 115 20.50 -8.84 -10.59
CA ASP A 115 20.17 -7.90 -11.67
C ASP A 115 18.87 -7.16 -11.40
N ASN A 116 18.90 -5.83 -11.47
CA ASN A 116 17.68 -5.01 -11.41
C ASN A 116 16.96 -5.01 -12.77
N PRO A 117 15.61 -4.97 -12.80
CA PRO A 117 14.83 -4.84 -14.02
C PRO A 117 15.23 -3.62 -14.85
N ASN A 118 15.61 -3.87 -16.11
CA ASN A 118 15.99 -2.85 -17.09
C ASN A 118 15.11 -2.95 -18.37
N PRO A 119 13.81 -2.66 -18.28
CA PRO A 119 12.89 -2.81 -19.40
C PRO A 119 13.21 -1.88 -20.59
N ALA A 120 13.83 -0.73 -20.34
CA ALA A 120 14.30 0.18 -21.38
C ALA A 120 15.60 -0.29 -22.09
N ASN A 121 16.21 -1.40 -21.63
CA ASN A 121 17.51 -1.89 -22.10
C ASN A 121 18.60 -0.80 -22.08
N ASP A 122 18.61 0.05 -21.05
CA ASP A 122 19.61 1.11 -20.91
C ASP A 122 21.02 0.50 -20.77
N PRO A 123 21.98 0.81 -21.65
CA PRO A 123 23.34 0.30 -21.56
C PRO A 123 24.10 0.77 -20.30
N ALA A 124 23.64 1.82 -19.62
CA ALA A 124 24.17 2.24 -18.32
C ALA A 124 23.69 1.33 -17.16
N GLY A 125 22.72 0.45 -17.40
CA GLY A 125 22.11 -0.42 -16.40
C GLY A 125 20.96 0.23 -15.65
N ALA A 126 20.34 -0.54 -14.74
CA ALA A 126 19.26 -0.09 -13.88
C ALA A 126 19.64 -0.24 -12.40
N GLU A 127 19.17 0.71 -11.57
CA GLU A 127 19.39 0.71 -10.13
C GLU A 127 18.09 0.95 -9.39
N GLN A 128 17.83 0.14 -8.36
CA GLN A 128 16.83 0.46 -7.35
C GLN A 128 17.41 1.44 -6.33
N SER A 129 16.77 2.59 -6.16
CA SER A 129 17.25 3.65 -5.27
C SER A 129 16.12 4.29 -4.47
N VAL A 130 16.47 4.78 -3.28
CA VAL A 130 15.64 5.66 -2.47
C VAL A 130 15.85 7.10 -2.91
N TRP A 131 14.74 7.81 -3.08
CA TRP A 131 14.66 9.21 -3.47
C TRP A 131 13.79 9.97 -2.48
N ARG A 132 13.93 11.29 -2.46
CA ARG A 132 13.05 12.21 -1.75
C ARG A 132 12.60 13.34 -2.66
N ILE A 133 11.40 13.85 -2.42
CA ILE A 133 10.90 15.06 -3.07
C ILE A 133 10.16 15.93 -2.06
N SER A 134 10.44 17.24 -2.10
CA SER A 134 9.69 18.22 -1.32
C SER A 134 8.27 18.31 -1.85
N VAL A 135 7.30 18.37 -0.94
CA VAL A 135 5.90 18.60 -1.31
C VAL A 135 5.74 19.95 -1.99
N SER A 136 6.59 20.95 -1.70
CA SER A 136 6.57 22.23 -2.42
C SER A 136 6.96 22.12 -3.90
N GLY A 137 7.42 20.95 -4.36
CA GLY A 137 7.97 20.72 -5.70
C GLY A 137 9.49 20.88 -5.75
N GLY A 138 10.03 20.84 -6.97
CA GLY A 138 11.46 20.78 -7.25
C GLY A 138 11.89 19.43 -7.78
N GLU A 139 13.18 19.27 -8.05
CA GLU A 139 13.73 18.01 -8.55
C GLU A 139 13.84 16.96 -7.44
N PRO A 140 13.46 15.69 -7.72
CA PRO A 140 13.75 14.58 -6.81
C PRO A 140 15.24 14.49 -6.51
N VAL A 141 15.58 14.31 -5.24
CA VAL A 141 16.96 14.14 -4.77
C VAL A 141 17.19 12.68 -4.40
N ARG A 142 18.22 12.08 -4.97
CA ARG A 142 18.62 10.71 -4.62
C ARG A 142 19.17 10.68 -3.21
N VAL A 143 18.68 9.73 -2.40
CA VAL A 143 19.19 9.47 -1.04
C VAL A 143 20.27 8.39 -1.07
N GLY A 144 20.07 7.32 -1.85
CA GLY A 144 21.02 6.21 -1.91
C GLY A 144 20.47 5.01 -2.67
N ALA A 145 21.34 4.06 -3.00
CA ALA A 145 20.94 2.78 -3.59
C ALA A 145 20.24 1.92 -2.54
N GLY A 146 19.11 1.30 -2.87
CA GLY A 146 18.34 0.48 -1.93
C GLY A 146 16.84 0.72 -1.98
N ASN A 147 16.16 0.18 -0.98
CA ASN A 147 14.70 0.15 -0.87
C ASN A 147 14.23 0.18 0.60
N ASP A 148 12.92 0.00 0.80
CA ASP A 148 12.24 -0.05 2.09
C ASP A 148 12.62 1.11 3.05
N PRO A 149 12.54 2.39 2.59
CA PRO A 149 12.91 3.52 3.43
C PRO A 149 11.92 3.69 4.59
N ILE A 150 12.44 4.07 5.75
CA ILE A 150 11.67 4.55 6.90
C ILE A 150 12.27 5.87 7.39
N VAL A 151 11.43 6.75 7.94
CA VAL A 151 11.84 8.03 8.51
C VAL A 151 11.72 7.97 10.02
N SER A 152 12.70 8.51 10.74
CA SER A 152 12.60 8.64 12.19
C SER A 152 11.37 9.50 12.56
N PRO A 153 10.59 9.13 13.58
CA PRO A 153 9.51 9.99 14.09
C PRO A 153 9.96 11.42 14.46
N ARG A 154 11.24 11.59 14.82
CA ARG A 154 11.87 12.91 15.04
C ARG A 154 12.18 13.70 13.76
N GLY A 155 12.04 13.10 12.57
CA GLY A 155 12.17 13.79 11.28
C GLY A 155 13.61 14.18 10.93
N ASN A 156 14.61 13.44 11.37
CA ASN A 156 16.02 13.79 11.17
C ASN A 156 16.84 12.70 10.43
N LEU A 157 16.35 11.46 10.40
CA LEU A 157 17.09 10.31 9.87
C LEU A 157 16.22 9.51 8.91
N VAL A 158 16.80 9.14 7.77
CA VAL A 158 16.27 8.14 6.85
C VAL A 158 17.06 6.87 7.06
N VAL A 159 16.37 5.74 7.19
CA VAL A 159 16.97 4.40 7.26
C VAL A 159 16.36 3.57 6.14
N PHE A 160 17.19 2.78 5.45
CA PHE A 160 16.75 1.97 4.32
C PHE A 160 17.62 0.72 4.21
N THR A 161 17.19 -0.23 3.40
CA THR A 161 17.92 -1.46 3.14
C THR A 161 18.66 -1.37 1.80
N GLN A 162 19.89 -1.87 1.77
CA GLN A 162 20.67 -2.02 0.54
C GLN A 162 21.29 -3.41 0.55
N ARG A 163 20.84 -4.27 -0.39
CA ARG A 163 21.26 -5.68 -0.49
C ARG A 163 21.13 -6.42 0.87
N GLY A 164 20.01 -6.19 1.55
CA GLY A 164 19.71 -6.79 2.87
C GLY A 164 20.52 -6.22 4.05
N GLN A 165 21.32 -5.18 3.86
CA GLN A 165 22.04 -4.51 4.95
C GLN A 165 21.42 -3.14 5.24
N VAL A 166 21.61 -2.62 6.46
CA VAL A 166 20.90 -1.41 6.91
C VAL A 166 21.80 -0.18 6.77
N PHE A 167 21.31 0.81 6.04
CA PHE A 167 21.98 2.08 5.79
C PHE A 167 21.16 3.23 6.35
N SER A 168 21.81 4.36 6.59
CA SER A 168 21.15 5.58 7.02
C SER A 168 21.74 6.82 6.37
N ALA A 169 20.92 7.85 6.24
CA ALA A 169 21.31 9.17 5.76
C ALA A 169 20.55 10.27 6.54
N PRO A 170 21.16 11.44 6.78
CA PRO A 170 20.45 12.59 7.32
C PRO A 170 19.30 13.01 6.39
N LEU A 171 18.12 13.32 6.95
CA LEU A 171 16.97 13.73 6.16
C LEU A 171 17.18 15.09 5.48
N ASP A 172 18.13 15.93 5.91
CA ASP A 172 18.50 17.17 5.22
C ASP A 172 19.40 16.92 3.99
N GLY A 173 19.97 15.71 3.88
CA GLY A 173 20.81 15.29 2.75
C GLY A 173 22.16 16.01 2.69
N LYS A 174 22.63 16.57 3.82
CA LYS A 174 23.96 17.19 3.89
C LYS A 174 25.10 16.17 3.96
N SER A 175 24.80 14.88 4.04
CA SER A 175 25.80 13.82 4.06
C SER A 175 25.33 12.61 3.27
N GLU A 176 26.28 11.95 2.63
CA GLU A 176 26.07 10.70 1.91
C GLU A 176 25.57 9.58 2.85
N PRO A 177 24.80 8.61 2.32
CA PRO A 177 24.38 7.45 3.10
C PRO A 177 25.57 6.62 3.57
N ALA A 178 25.47 6.08 4.79
CA ALA A 178 26.49 5.20 5.37
C ALA A 178 25.84 3.95 5.98
N PRO A 179 26.57 2.82 6.08
CA PRO A 179 26.10 1.66 6.82
C PRO A 179 25.77 2.05 8.27
N LEU A 180 24.55 1.74 8.72
CA LEU A 180 24.14 1.97 10.10
C LEU A 180 24.53 0.78 10.98
N PHE A 181 24.14 -0.42 10.56
CA PHE A 181 24.58 -1.68 11.16
C PHE A 181 24.52 -2.82 10.14
N ARG A 182 25.20 -3.92 10.45
CA ARG A 182 25.23 -5.12 9.62
C ARG A 182 24.52 -6.27 10.32
N VAL A 183 23.86 -7.10 9.52
CA VAL A 183 23.20 -8.31 10.00
C VAL A 183 23.68 -9.50 9.18
N ARG A 184 23.73 -10.67 9.81
CA ARG A 184 23.88 -11.90 9.05
C ARG A 184 22.57 -12.17 8.30
N GLY A 185 22.68 -12.57 7.04
CA GLY A 185 21.52 -12.69 6.15
C GLY A 185 21.02 -11.31 5.68
N GLY A 186 19.70 -11.11 5.66
CA GLY A 186 19.07 -9.86 5.25
C GLY A 186 18.24 -9.22 6.36
N ALA A 187 18.23 -7.89 6.42
CA ALA A 187 17.29 -7.11 7.22
C ALA A 187 16.07 -6.73 6.36
N THR A 188 14.88 -6.96 6.87
CA THR A 188 13.60 -6.54 6.26
C THR A 188 12.67 -5.97 7.34
N SER A 189 11.53 -5.40 6.92
CA SER A 189 10.47 -4.93 7.84
C SER A 189 10.97 -3.97 8.93
N LEU A 190 11.81 -3.00 8.55
CA LEU A 190 12.36 -2.01 9.47
C LEU A 190 11.23 -1.16 10.10
N ARG A 191 11.31 -0.91 11.41
CA ARG A 191 10.35 -0.07 12.16
C ARG A 191 11.05 0.74 13.25
N PHE A 192 10.96 2.06 13.19
CA PHE A 192 11.39 2.93 14.29
C PHE A 192 10.52 2.74 15.54
N SER A 193 11.14 2.76 16.72
CA SER A 193 10.43 2.97 17.97
C SER A 193 9.77 4.36 17.98
N PRO A 194 8.66 4.56 18.72
CA PRO A 194 7.96 5.85 18.77
C PRO A 194 8.86 7.03 19.15
N ASP A 195 9.85 6.80 20.02
CA ASP A 195 10.80 7.79 20.49
C ASP A 195 12.02 7.99 19.56
N SER A 196 12.09 7.28 18.43
CA SER A 196 13.20 7.27 17.47
C SER A 196 14.55 6.76 18.00
N SER A 197 14.61 6.11 19.18
CA SER A 197 15.88 5.64 19.75
C SER A 197 16.30 4.24 19.24
N LYS A 198 15.35 3.44 18.76
CA LYS A 198 15.57 2.05 18.35
C LYS A 198 14.94 1.74 17.00
N ILE A 199 15.44 0.69 16.36
CA ILE A 199 14.91 0.14 15.12
C ILE A 199 14.67 -1.36 15.33
N ALA A 200 13.41 -1.77 15.23
CA ALA A 200 13.05 -3.18 15.12
C ALA A 200 13.14 -3.63 13.65
N PHE A 201 13.51 -4.87 13.42
CA PHE A 201 13.68 -5.43 12.08
C PHE A 201 13.55 -6.96 12.10
N VAL A 202 13.30 -7.55 10.94
CA VAL A 202 13.37 -9.00 10.74
C VAL A 202 14.75 -9.33 10.16
N SER A 203 15.46 -10.26 10.78
CA SER A 203 16.70 -10.83 10.28
C SER A 203 16.39 -12.16 9.58
N ASP A 204 16.29 -12.12 8.25
CA ASP A 204 16.09 -13.30 7.41
C ASP A 204 17.39 -14.09 7.28
N ARG A 205 17.35 -15.37 7.68
CA ARG A 205 18.47 -16.32 7.62
C ARG A 205 18.30 -17.40 6.54
N GLY A 206 17.23 -17.34 5.77
CA GLY A 206 16.87 -18.27 4.71
C GLY A 206 15.97 -19.42 5.19
N ASP A 207 16.36 -20.13 6.25
CA ASP A 207 15.61 -21.26 6.82
C ASP A 207 14.83 -20.91 8.10
N HIS A 208 15.13 -19.76 8.70
CA HIS A 208 14.46 -19.19 9.87
C HIS A 208 14.62 -17.66 9.86
N SER A 209 13.98 -16.97 10.80
CA SER A 209 14.11 -15.53 10.94
C SER A 209 13.95 -15.08 12.39
N PHE A 210 14.64 -14.00 12.74
CA PHE A 210 14.58 -13.40 14.08
C PHE A 210 14.00 -11.99 14.03
N VAL A 211 13.33 -11.59 15.10
CA VAL A 211 13.12 -10.16 15.36
C VAL A 211 14.32 -9.59 16.11
N GLY A 212 14.97 -8.60 15.51
CA GLY A 212 16.10 -7.86 16.08
C GLY A 212 15.70 -6.44 16.48
N VAL A 213 16.40 -5.90 17.48
CA VAL A 213 16.31 -4.48 17.88
C VAL A 213 17.71 -3.90 17.90
N TYR A 214 17.91 -2.85 17.12
CA TYR A 214 19.11 -2.03 17.13
C TYR A 214 18.85 -0.75 17.92
N ASP A 215 19.68 -0.46 18.92
CA ASP A 215 19.71 0.82 19.62
C ASP A 215 20.69 1.77 18.91
N ILE A 216 20.19 2.92 18.49
CA ILE A 216 20.96 3.88 17.71
C ILE A 216 21.99 4.62 18.57
N ASN A 217 21.65 4.90 19.83
CA ASN A 217 22.51 5.67 20.73
C ASN A 217 23.62 4.79 21.30
N GLU A 218 23.26 3.61 21.79
CA GLU A 218 24.19 2.63 22.35
C GLU A 218 24.98 1.89 21.27
N LYS A 219 24.53 1.96 20.01
CA LYS A 219 25.06 1.19 18.88
C LYS A 219 25.08 -0.31 19.17
N SER A 220 24.07 -0.78 19.90
CA SER A 220 23.94 -2.16 20.36
C SER A 220 22.85 -2.88 19.56
N LEU A 221 23.06 -4.16 19.29
CA LEU A 221 22.11 -5.01 18.58
C LEU A 221 21.78 -6.21 19.46
N ARG A 222 20.48 -6.49 19.62
CA ARG A 222 20.01 -7.71 20.28
C ARG A 222 18.89 -8.37 19.48
N TYR A 223 18.79 -9.69 19.60
CA TYR A 223 17.68 -10.46 19.07
C TYR A 223 16.69 -10.78 20.20
N ILE A 224 15.41 -10.61 19.90
CA ILE A 224 14.31 -10.76 20.86
C ILE A 224 13.90 -12.23 20.87
N ASP A 225 14.09 -12.90 22.00
CA ASP A 225 13.74 -14.32 22.22
C ASP A 225 14.08 -15.22 21.00
N PRO A 226 15.36 -15.31 20.59
CA PRO A 226 15.74 -15.98 19.36
C PRO A 226 15.60 -17.51 19.48
N GLY A 227 15.08 -18.14 18.43
CA GLY A 227 14.94 -19.59 18.33
C GLY A 227 15.12 -20.12 16.91
N VAL A 228 14.71 -21.36 16.66
CA VAL A 228 14.74 -21.96 15.31
C VAL A 228 13.50 -21.60 14.48
N ASP A 229 12.59 -20.83 15.05
CA ASP A 229 11.31 -20.45 14.45
C ASP A 229 11.47 -19.33 13.40
N SER A 230 10.42 -19.05 12.64
CA SER A 230 10.39 -17.91 11.72
C SER A 230 9.56 -16.77 12.31
N ASP A 231 10.24 -15.70 12.73
CA ASP A 231 9.61 -14.49 13.26
C ASP A 231 9.45 -13.39 12.19
N SER A 232 8.34 -12.66 12.21
CA SER A 232 8.02 -11.61 11.23
C SER A 232 7.13 -10.50 11.80
N GLU A 233 6.91 -9.43 11.03
CA GLU A 233 5.94 -8.35 11.31
C GLU A 233 6.09 -7.69 12.69
N PRO A 234 7.27 -7.13 13.04
CA PRO A 234 7.47 -6.45 14.31
C PRO A 234 6.62 -5.18 14.41
N ALA A 235 5.93 -4.99 15.53
CA ALA A 235 5.08 -3.84 15.82
C ALA A 235 5.33 -3.29 17.22
N TRP A 236 5.74 -2.03 17.31
CA TRP A 236 5.98 -1.34 18.58
C TRP A 236 4.69 -1.03 19.32
N SER A 237 4.71 -1.18 20.65
CA SER A 237 3.71 -0.56 21.51
C SER A 237 3.78 0.96 21.41
N PRO A 238 2.67 1.69 21.64
CA PRO A 238 2.65 3.16 21.56
C PRO A 238 3.66 3.84 22.47
N ASP A 239 3.96 3.24 23.62
CA ASP A 239 4.94 3.71 24.60
C ASP A 239 6.38 3.24 24.31
N GLY A 240 6.58 2.38 23.32
CA GLY A 240 7.88 1.83 22.94
C GLY A 240 8.49 0.85 23.94
N THR A 241 7.76 0.38 24.95
CA THR A 241 8.28 -0.56 25.96
C THR A 241 8.18 -2.03 25.55
N GLN A 242 7.32 -2.33 24.58
CA GLN A 242 7.02 -3.69 24.12
C GLN A 242 7.07 -3.80 22.60
N LEU A 243 7.24 -5.03 22.12
CA LEU A 243 7.26 -5.36 20.70
C LEU A 243 6.41 -6.60 20.44
N ALA A 244 5.39 -6.47 19.60
CA ALA A 244 4.58 -7.58 19.12
C ALA A 244 5.16 -8.11 17.81
N PHE A 245 5.07 -9.41 17.56
CA PHE A 245 5.52 -10.02 16.31
C PHE A 245 4.83 -11.36 16.06
N LEU A 246 4.84 -11.80 14.81
CA LEU A 246 4.35 -13.11 14.41
C LEU A 246 5.47 -14.15 14.52
N ARG A 247 5.13 -15.35 14.99
CA ARG A 247 6.03 -16.50 15.05
C ARG A 247 5.41 -17.74 14.43
N VAL A 248 6.09 -18.30 13.45
CA VAL A 248 5.77 -19.61 12.84
C VAL A 248 6.77 -20.65 13.36
N PRO A 249 6.32 -21.69 14.08
CA PRO A 249 7.23 -22.66 14.67
C PRO A 249 8.04 -23.46 13.64
N ALA A 250 9.29 -23.79 13.98
CA ALA A 250 10.14 -24.69 13.19
C ALA A 250 9.54 -26.11 13.06
N SER A 251 9.94 -26.85 12.01
CA SER A 251 9.62 -28.29 11.90
C SER A 251 10.83 -29.10 12.28
N SER A 252 10.57 -30.20 12.98
CA SER A 252 11.41 -31.39 12.90
C SER A 252 10.72 -32.54 12.15
N GLN A 253 9.44 -32.42 11.79
CA GLN A 253 8.66 -33.51 11.20
C GLN A 253 8.80 -33.55 9.67
N LEU A 254 9.28 -34.68 9.17
CA LEU A 254 9.29 -35.05 7.75
C LEU A 254 7.98 -35.81 7.44
N ASN A 255 7.02 -35.12 6.81
CA ASN A 255 5.75 -35.73 6.38
C ASN A 255 5.90 -36.41 5.02
N ILE A 256 6.80 -37.40 4.93
CA ILE A 256 7.21 -38.02 3.65
C ILE A 256 6.18 -38.99 3.04
N PHE A 257 5.13 -39.37 3.78
CA PHE A 257 4.11 -40.31 3.29
C PHE A 257 2.66 -39.96 3.71
N ARG A 258 2.37 -38.69 4.05
CA ARG A 258 1.01 -38.25 4.43
C ARG A 258 0.68 -36.91 3.78
N ALA A 259 -0.51 -36.82 3.18
CA ALA A 259 -1.05 -35.54 2.77
C ALA A 259 -1.42 -34.72 4.02
N VAL A 260 -0.73 -33.60 4.22
CA VAL A 260 -1.02 -32.63 5.29
C VAL A 260 -1.66 -31.40 4.64
N ARG A 261 -2.93 -31.12 4.98
CA ARG A 261 -3.71 -29.99 4.46
C ARG A 261 -3.85 -28.85 5.48
N SER A 262 -2.87 -28.72 6.36
CA SER A 262 -2.79 -27.68 7.39
C SER A 262 -1.35 -27.22 7.50
N ALA A 263 -1.12 -25.94 7.74
CA ALA A 263 0.20 -25.45 8.10
C ALA A 263 0.44 -25.60 9.61
N ARG A 264 1.59 -25.14 10.08
CA ARG A 264 1.84 -25.04 11.52
C ARG A 264 1.15 -23.79 12.05
N PRO A 265 0.33 -23.90 13.11
CA PRO A 265 -0.33 -22.74 13.66
C PRO A 265 0.70 -21.72 14.15
N TRP A 266 0.64 -20.55 13.52
CA TRP A 266 1.40 -19.37 13.89
C TRP A 266 0.85 -18.76 15.19
N SER A 267 1.61 -17.85 15.76
CA SER A 267 1.30 -17.20 17.03
C SER A 267 1.70 -15.74 17.03
N ILE A 268 1.07 -14.96 17.90
CA ILE A 268 1.45 -13.58 18.18
C ILE A 268 2.22 -13.61 19.49
N GLN A 269 3.46 -13.15 19.43
CA GLN A 269 4.31 -12.92 20.59
C GLN A 269 4.25 -11.45 20.98
N VAL A 270 4.37 -11.17 22.27
CA VAL A 270 4.62 -9.82 22.79
C VAL A 270 5.83 -9.90 23.72
N ALA A 271 6.87 -9.14 23.39
CA ALA A 271 8.12 -9.09 24.13
C ALA A 271 8.25 -7.81 24.95
N ASN A 272 8.80 -7.95 26.15
CA ASN A 272 9.20 -6.84 27.00
C ASN A 272 10.65 -6.46 26.68
N LEU A 273 10.89 -5.20 26.32
CA LEU A 273 12.23 -4.76 25.96
C LEU A 273 13.22 -4.68 27.12
N ALA A 274 12.76 -4.54 28.36
CA ALA A 274 13.65 -4.45 29.51
C ALA A 274 14.21 -5.83 29.88
N THR A 275 13.38 -6.87 29.84
CA THR A 275 13.78 -8.24 30.21
C THR A 275 14.25 -9.07 29.02
N ASN A 276 13.92 -8.67 27.79
CA ASN A 276 14.13 -9.44 26.56
C ASN A 276 13.33 -10.77 26.52
N GLU A 277 12.31 -10.90 27.36
CA GLU A 277 11.42 -12.06 27.40
C GLU A 277 10.19 -11.83 26.54
N SER A 278 9.73 -12.88 25.86
CA SER A 278 8.51 -12.88 25.06
C SER A 278 7.43 -13.77 25.69
N ARG A 279 6.17 -13.44 25.43
CA ARG A 279 5.03 -14.31 25.74
C ARG A 279 4.12 -14.45 24.54
N THR A 280 3.55 -15.64 24.37
CA THR A 280 2.48 -15.86 23.40
C THR A 280 1.18 -15.26 23.93
N VAL A 281 0.62 -14.29 23.21
CA VAL A 281 -0.66 -13.65 23.58
C VAL A 281 -1.85 -14.28 22.88
N TRP A 282 -1.59 -14.89 21.72
CA TRP A 282 -2.60 -15.61 20.93
C TRP A 282 -1.93 -16.62 19.99
N ARG A 283 -2.65 -17.69 19.64
CA ARG A 283 -2.20 -18.73 18.71
C ARG A 283 -3.33 -19.19 17.81
N ALA A 284 -3.02 -19.38 16.52
CA ALA A 284 -3.95 -19.96 15.57
C ALA A 284 -4.31 -21.40 15.95
N LYS A 285 -5.48 -21.86 15.53
CA LYS A 285 -5.89 -23.27 15.71
C LYS A 285 -5.23 -24.16 14.66
N GLU A 286 -5.11 -25.45 14.97
CA GLU A 286 -4.80 -26.46 13.95
C GLU A 286 -5.93 -26.57 12.92
N GLY A 287 -5.58 -26.96 11.70
CA GLY A 287 -6.54 -27.07 10.59
C GLY A 287 -6.73 -25.75 9.85
N ARG A 288 -7.98 -25.33 9.67
CA ARG A 288 -8.34 -24.12 8.93
C ARG A 288 -7.75 -22.87 9.60
N GLY A 289 -7.14 -21.98 8.81
CA GLY A 289 -6.42 -20.81 9.29
C GLY A 289 -5.06 -21.09 9.96
N SER A 290 -4.60 -22.34 10.01
CA SER A 290 -3.29 -22.66 10.59
C SER A 290 -2.12 -22.04 9.80
N ALA A 291 -2.33 -21.72 8.52
CA ALA A 291 -1.41 -20.88 7.74
C ALA A 291 -1.70 -19.40 8.02
N PHE A 292 -0.66 -18.60 8.12
CA PHE A 292 -0.82 -17.15 8.13
C PHE A 292 -1.10 -16.67 6.71
N TRP A 293 -2.13 -15.86 6.53
CA TRP A 293 -2.45 -15.19 5.27
C TRP A 293 -2.54 -13.68 5.51
N PRO A 294 -1.78 -12.86 4.77
CA PRO A 294 -1.78 -11.42 4.95
C PRO A 294 -2.98 -10.75 4.28
N VAL A 295 -3.27 -9.52 4.72
CA VAL A 295 -4.12 -8.55 4.01
C VAL A 295 -3.23 -7.52 3.29
N ASN A 296 -3.80 -6.79 2.35
CA ASN A 296 -3.15 -5.63 1.71
C ASN A 296 -3.07 -4.46 2.69
N ALA A 297 -2.01 -4.42 3.48
CA ALA A 297 -1.74 -3.39 4.47
C ALA A 297 -0.22 -3.18 4.65
N GLU A 298 0.18 -2.01 5.14
CA GLU A 298 1.59 -1.71 5.48
C GLU A 298 2.12 -2.64 6.58
N LYS A 299 1.24 -3.08 7.48
CA LYS A 299 1.57 -3.88 8.67
C LYS A 299 0.48 -4.93 8.87
N GLN A 300 0.89 -6.16 9.14
CA GLN A 300 -0.05 -7.24 9.41
C GLN A 300 -0.42 -7.35 10.90
N VAL A 301 0.43 -6.80 11.77
CA VAL A 301 0.22 -6.68 13.22
C VAL A 301 0.07 -5.20 13.56
N LEU A 302 -1.12 -4.80 13.99
CA LEU A 302 -1.43 -3.41 14.32
C LEU A 302 -1.62 -3.25 15.84
N TRP A 303 -0.78 -2.44 16.47
CA TRP A 303 -0.97 -2.07 17.88
C TRP A 303 -1.96 -0.90 18.01
N ALA A 304 -3.20 -1.26 18.31
CA ALA A 304 -4.33 -0.37 18.45
C ALA A 304 -4.38 0.30 19.83
N ALA A 305 -5.32 1.24 19.99
CA ALA A 305 -5.71 1.79 21.29
C ALA A 305 -6.19 0.69 22.25
N ASP A 306 -6.23 1.03 23.54
CA ASP A 306 -6.64 0.12 24.63
C ASP A 306 -5.78 -1.14 24.75
N ASP A 307 -4.51 -1.03 24.32
CA ASP A 307 -3.49 -2.07 24.37
C ASP A 307 -3.93 -3.38 23.67
N ARG A 308 -4.44 -3.24 22.44
CA ARG A 308 -4.94 -4.34 21.62
C ARG A 308 -4.09 -4.56 20.38
N ILE A 309 -3.96 -5.82 20.00
CA ILE A 309 -3.30 -6.25 18.77
C ILE A 309 -4.37 -6.70 17.78
N ILE A 310 -4.38 -6.06 16.61
CA ILE A 310 -5.27 -6.39 15.49
C ILE A 310 -4.47 -7.15 14.43
N PHE A 311 -5.06 -8.21 13.89
CA PHE A 311 -4.40 -9.11 12.95
C PHE A 311 -5.43 -9.82 12.03
N PRO A 312 -5.02 -10.21 10.80
CA PRO A 312 -5.85 -11.05 9.94
C PRO A 312 -5.75 -12.53 10.33
N TYR A 313 -6.86 -13.28 10.23
CA TYR A 313 -6.90 -14.71 10.48
C TYR A 313 -8.07 -15.37 9.75
N GLU A 314 -7.81 -16.50 9.09
CA GLU A 314 -8.80 -17.25 8.30
C GLU A 314 -9.41 -18.43 9.09
N GLY A 315 -9.53 -18.29 10.41
CA GLY A 315 -9.89 -19.40 11.30
C GLY A 315 -11.35 -19.85 11.22
N ASP A 316 -12.25 -18.93 10.86
CA ASP A 316 -13.67 -19.19 10.65
C ASP A 316 -13.98 -19.59 9.20
N GLY A 317 -13.01 -19.46 8.29
CA GLY A 317 -13.12 -19.83 6.88
C GLY A 317 -13.18 -18.67 5.91
N TRP A 318 -12.98 -17.46 6.43
CA TRP A 318 -12.91 -16.22 5.67
C TRP A 318 -11.74 -15.39 6.21
N LEU A 319 -11.02 -14.65 5.37
CA LEU A 319 -9.95 -13.78 5.83
C LEU A 319 -10.58 -12.58 6.55
N HIS A 320 -10.62 -12.66 7.87
CA HIS A 320 -11.25 -11.68 8.74
C HIS A 320 -10.25 -11.04 9.69
N LEU A 321 -10.68 -9.94 10.31
CA LEU A 321 -9.91 -9.22 11.32
C LEU A 321 -10.27 -9.67 12.73
N TYR A 322 -9.25 -9.90 13.52
CA TYR A 322 -9.36 -10.29 14.92
C TYR A 322 -8.61 -9.30 15.81
N SER A 323 -9.03 -9.25 17.07
CA SER A 323 -8.51 -8.34 18.07
C SER A 323 -8.26 -9.05 19.39
N VAL A 324 -7.03 -9.01 19.89
CA VAL A 324 -6.64 -9.63 21.17
C VAL A 324 -5.97 -8.60 22.09
N PRO A 325 -6.18 -8.63 23.42
CA PRO A 325 -5.38 -7.82 24.33
C PRO A 325 -3.89 -8.17 24.23
N ALA A 326 -2.99 -7.18 24.31
CA ALA A 326 -1.54 -7.42 24.30
C ALA A 326 -1.02 -8.12 25.58
N ARG A 327 -1.88 -8.24 26.60
CA ARG A 327 -1.66 -9.12 27.75
C ARG A 327 -1.98 -10.60 27.50
N GLY A 328 -2.58 -10.91 26.35
CA GLY A 328 -3.11 -12.24 26.02
C GLY A 328 -4.57 -12.43 26.44
N GLY A 329 -5.17 -13.49 25.91
CA GLY A 329 -6.55 -13.89 26.18
C GLY A 329 -7.29 -14.30 24.92
N SER A 330 -8.62 -14.27 24.98
CA SER A 330 -9.47 -14.59 23.84
C SER A 330 -9.41 -13.47 22.79
N ALA A 331 -9.16 -13.85 21.54
CA ALA A 331 -9.33 -12.95 20.41
C ALA A 331 -10.83 -12.80 20.08
N MET A 332 -11.23 -11.59 19.75
CA MET A 332 -12.57 -11.26 19.27
C MET A 332 -12.53 -11.09 17.76
N LEU A 333 -13.48 -11.73 17.06
CA LEU A 333 -13.74 -11.53 15.64
C LEU A 333 -14.40 -10.16 15.43
N LEU A 334 -13.72 -9.26 14.71
CA LEU A 334 -14.20 -7.90 14.45
C LEU A 334 -15.15 -7.84 13.26
N THR A 335 -14.94 -8.70 12.26
CA THR A 335 -15.62 -8.68 10.97
C THR A 335 -16.36 -9.99 10.72
N PRO A 336 -17.39 -10.35 11.50
CA PRO A 336 -18.11 -11.62 11.28
C PRO A 336 -18.99 -11.58 10.03
N GLY A 337 -19.01 -12.69 9.28
CA GLY A 337 -19.90 -12.88 8.12
C GLY A 337 -19.39 -13.92 7.14
N GLU A 338 -19.93 -13.89 5.92
CA GLU A 338 -19.48 -14.73 4.79
C GLU A 338 -18.88 -13.84 3.69
N PHE A 339 -17.68 -13.31 3.94
CA PHE A 339 -17.01 -12.35 3.04
C PHE A 339 -15.51 -12.28 3.32
N GLU A 340 -14.73 -11.71 2.40
CA GLU A 340 -13.29 -11.49 2.54
C GLU A 340 -12.97 -10.03 2.91
N VAL A 341 -11.97 -9.83 3.76
CA VAL A 341 -11.31 -8.53 3.99
C VAL A 341 -10.02 -8.47 3.19
N GLU A 342 -9.80 -7.41 2.41
CA GLU A 342 -8.63 -7.33 1.51
C GLU A 342 -7.66 -6.21 1.88
N TYR A 343 -8.09 -4.96 1.95
CA TYR A 343 -7.27 -3.78 2.23
C TYR A 343 -7.64 -3.22 3.59
N VAL A 344 -6.62 -2.89 4.40
CA VAL A 344 -6.83 -2.52 5.82
C VAL A 344 -5.93 -1.35 6.22
N SER A 345 -6.50 -0.38 6.94
CA SER A 345 -5.76 0.68 7.61
C SER A 345 -6.29 0.97 9.01
N LEU A 346 -5.38 1.43 9.88
CA LEU A 346 -5.69 1.87 11.24
C LEU A 346 -5.93 3.38 11.24
N SER A 347 -6.93 3.84 11.98
CA SER A 347 -7.17 5.26 12.21
C SER A 347 -5.98 5.94 12.93
N PRO A 348 -5.76 7.25 12.75
CA PRO A 348 -4.68 7.96 13.44
C PRO A 348 -4.75 7.87 14.96
N ASP A 349 -5.96 7.87 15.53
CA ASP A 349 -6.21 7.71 16.97
C ASP A 349 -6.12 6.24 17.45
N ARG A 350 -5.90 5.30 16.51
CA ARG A 350 -5.76 3.87 16.72
C ARG A 350 -7.01 3.16 17.27
N ARG A 351 -8.18 3.78 17.19
CA ARG A 351 -9.43 3.24 17.74
C ARG A 351 -10.33 2.55 16.72
N GLN A 352 -10.10 2.78 15.44
CA GLN A 352 -10.92 2.23 14.35
C GLN A 352 -10.05 1.58 13.29
N ILE A 353 -10.58 0.52 12.70
CA ILE A 353 -10.04 -0.09 11.50
C ILE A 353 -10.93 0.30 10.34
N ILE A 354 -10.33 0.82 9.28
CA ILE A 354 -10.99 1.01 7.98
C ILE A 354 -10.55 -0.12 7.08
N PHE A 355 -11.48 -0.77 6.40
CA PHE A 355 -11.17 -1.88 5.51
C PHE A 355 -12.10 -1.92 4.30
N ASN A 356 -11.71 -2.62 3.23
CA ASN A 356 -12.65 -3.01 2.18
C ASN A 356 -13.06 -4.49 2.30
N SER A 357 -14.27 -4.80 1.86
CA SER A 357 -14.76 -6.19 1.78
C SER A 357 -15.78 -6.36 0.67
N ASN A 358 -16.02 -7.63 0.31
CA ASN A 358 -17.10 -8.08 -0.57
C ASN A 358 -18.37 -8.46 0.21
N GLN A 359 -18.56 -7.87 1.39
CA GLN A 359 -19.68 -8.18 2.27
C GLN A 359 -21.01 -7.82 1.62
N GLY A 360 -21.85 -8.85 1.40
CA GLY A 360 -23.17 -8.71 0.78
C GLY A 360 -23.15 -8.67 -0.75
N ASP A 361 -21.98 -8.64 -1.38
CA ASP A 361 -21.81 -8.60 -2.83
C ASP A 361 -20.42 -9.12 -3.22
N ILE A 362 -20.37 -10.30 -3.85
CA ILE A 362 -19.11 -10.96 -4.22
C ILE A 362 -18.33 -10.21 -5.31
N ASP A 363 -19.03 -9.45 -6.15
CA ASP A 363 -18.48 -8.77 -7.33
C ASP A 363 -18.04 -7.34 -7.03
N ARG A 364 -18.48 -6.77 -5.90
CA ARG A 364 -18.15 -5.41 -5.47
C ARG A 364 -17.20 -5.39 -4.28
N ARG A 365 -16.61 -4.22 -4.03
CA ARG A 365 -15.85 -3.95 -2.79
C ARG A 365 -16.28 -2.61 -2.25
N HIS A 366 -16.69 -2.61 -0.99
CA HIS A 366 -17.05 -1.39 -0.28
C HIS A 366 -16.17 -1.19 0.94
N LEU A 367 -16.04 0.06 1.34
CA LEU A 367 -15.31 0.44 2.54
C LEU A 367 -16.20 0.33 3.76
N TRP A 368 -15.63 -0.12 4.85
CA TRP A 368 -16.27 -0.33 6.14
C TRP A 368 -15.37 0.22 7.24
N ARG A 369 -15.96 0.52 8.39
CA ARG A 369 -15.23 0.79 9.63
C ARG A 369 -15.69 -0.14 10.75
N VAL A 370 -14.79 -0.46 11.66
CA VAL A 370 -15.12 -1.16 12.91
C VAL A 370 -14.23 -0.68 14.05
N GLY A 371 -14.78 -0.58 15.25
CA GLY A 371 -14.00 -0.29 16.45
C GLY A 371 -13.05 -1.43 16.81
N VAL A 372 -11.89 -1.12 17.38
CA VAL A 372 -10.86 -2.14 17.73
C VAL A 372 -11.30 -3.13 18.82
N ALA A 373 -12.40 -2.82 19.51
CA ALA A 373 -13.03 -3.63 20.54
C ALA A 373 -14.52 -3.91 20.26
N GLU A 374 -14.96 -3.81 19.01
CA GLU A 374 -16.35 -4.01 18.58
C GLU A 374 -16.45 -5.04 17.45
N ASN A 375 -17.56 -5.77 17.36
CA ASN A 375 -17.82 -6.76 16.31
C ASN A 375 -18.96 -6.33 15.37
N ARG A 376 -19.13 -5.01 15.19
CA ARG A 376 -20.22 -4.42 14.42
C ARG A 376 -19.67 -3.49 13.34
N PRO A 377 -19.20 -4.04 12.20
CA PRO A 377 -18.78 -3.23 11.08
C PRO A 377 -19.91 -2.33 10.56
N VAL A 378 -19.54 -1.12 10.14
CA VAL A 378 -20.46 -0.13 9.56
C VAL A 378 -19.94 0.28 8.19
N ALA A 379 -20.78 0.13 7.17
CA ALA A 379 -20.46 0.53 5.80
C ALA A 379 -20.20 2.04 5.72
N ILE A 380 -19.15 2.42 4.99
CA ILE A 380 -18.79 3.79 4.62
C ILE A 380 -19.26 4.08 3.19
N THR A 381 -19.00 3.16 2.26
CA THR A 381 -19.43 3.26 0.87
C THR A 381 -20.47 2.20 0.52
N ARG A 382 -21.21 2.44 -0.57
CA ARG A 382 -22.22 1.55 -1.17
C ARG A 382 -22.33 1.89 -2.66
N GLY A 383 -22.84 0.97 -3.46
CA GLY A 383 -23.21 1.20 -4.85
C GLY A 383 -22.57 0.18 -5.80
N GLU A 384 -22.41 0.56 -7.06
CA GLU A 384 -21.92 -0.35 -8.11
C GLU A 384 -20.40 -0.25 -8.34
N GLY A 385 -19.69 0.46 -7.45
CA GLY A 385 -18.25 0.67 -7.53
C GLY A 385 -17.44 -0.44 -6.85
N ILE A 386 -16.13 -0.35 -7.04
CA ILE A 386 -15.14 -1.08 -6.25
C ILE A 386 -14.26 -0.05 -5.58
N GLU A 387 -14.16 -0.10 -4.26
CA GLU A 387 -13.30 0.75 -3.45
C GLU A 387 -12.22 -0.04 -2.71
N TRP A 388 -10.98 0.47 -2.71
CA TRP A 388 -9.84 -0.17 -2.06
C TRP A 388 -8.77 0.85 -1.62
N SER A 389 -7.71 0.35 -0.96
CA SER A 389 -6.62 1.17 -0.40
C SER A 389 -7.11 2.34 0.48
N PRO A 390 -8.01 2.12 1.47
CA PRO A 390 -8.49 3.19 2.32
C PRO A 390 -7.38 3.73 3.23
N ALA A 391 -7.26 5.05 3.33
CA ALA A 391 -6.40 5.71 4.30
C ALA A 391 -7.11 6.91 4.92
N MET A 392 -7.16 6.96 6.25
CA MET A 392 -7.73 8.10 6.97
C MET A 392 -6.67 9.18 7.20
N MET A 393 -7.03 10.42 6.90
CA MET A 393 -6.18 11.58 7.06
C MET A 393 -5.98 11.91 8.56
N SER A 394 -4.96 12.72 8.86
CA SER A 394 -4.59 13.09 10.23
C SER A 394 -5.69 13.78 11.06
N ASP A 395 -6.72 14.33 10.42
CA ASP A 395 -7.89 14.91 11.09
C ASP A 395 -8.89 13.88 11.65
N GLY A 396 -8.76 12.59 11.29
CA GLY A 396 -9.66 11.53 11.71
C GLY A 396 -11.07 11.60 11.13
N ARG A 397 -11.30 12.44 10.11
CA ARG A 397 -12.63 12.69 9.51
C ARG A 397 -12.62 12.60 7.99
N THR A 398 -11.47 12.83 7.38
CA THR A 398 -11.29 12.77 5.94
C THR A 398 -10.72 11.42 5.55
N LEU A 399 -11.38 10.73 4.63
CA LEU A 399 -10.97 9.45 4.08
C LEU A 399 -10.52 9.64 2.62
N VAL A 400 -9.40 9.03 2.26
CA VAL A 400 -8.94 8.92 0.89
C VAL A 400 -8.85 7.45 0.50
N TYR A 401 -9.15 7.13 -0.75
CA TYR A 401 -9.19 5.76 -1.25
C TYR A 401 -9.14 5.73 -2.77
N LEU A 402 -8.96 4.54 -3.33
CA LEU A 402 -9.06 4.30 -4.77
C LEU A 402 -10.45 3.74 -5.09
N ARG A 403 -11.03 4.20 -6.20
CA ARG A 403 -12.35 3.77 -6.69
C ARG A 403 -12.31 3.50 -8.18
N SER A 404 -12.98 2.44 -8.62
CA SER A 404 -13.28 2.18 -10.03
C SER A 404 -14.74 1.78 -10.21
N GLY A 405 -15.18 1.75 -11.45
CA GLY A 405 -16.49 1.21 -11.84
C GLY A 405 -16.38 0.47 -13.16
N ALA A 406 -17.46 -0.19 -13.60
CA ALA A 406 -17.42 -1.03 -14.80
C ALA A 406 -16.98 -0.31 -16.09
N ARG A 407 -17.21 1.02 -16.15
CA ARG A 407 -16.84 1.87 -17.30
C ARG A 407 -15.85 2.97 -16.95
N ARG A 408 -15.40 3.05 -15.70
CA ARG A 408 -14.53 4.12 -15.20
C ARG A 408 -13.24 3.50 -14.67
N PRO A 409 -12.07 3.96 -15.14
CA PRO A 409 -10.79 3.47 -14.63
C PRO A 409 -10.64 3.84 -13.16
N ALA A 410 -9.64 3.25 -12.50
CA ALA A 410 -9.30 3.59 -11.13
C ALA A 410 -9.02 5.09 -10.97
N GLN A 411 -9.50 5.68 -9.88
CA GLN A 411 -9.33 7.09 -9.54
C GLN A 411 -9.04 7.24 -8.05
N ALA A 412 -8.21 8.24 -7.70
CA ALA A 412 -7.97 8.61 -6.33
C ALA A 412 -9.10 9.55 -5.88
N VAL A 413 -9.75 9.22 -4.77
CA VAL A 413 -10.97 9.85 -4.30
C VAL A 413 -10.79 10.31 -2.86
N ILE A 414 -11.48 11.39 -2.50
CA ILE A 414 -11.56 11.93 -1.15
C ILE A 414 -13.02 12.06 -0.71
N GLN A 415 -13.28 11.71 0.54
CA GLN A 415 -14.57 11.84 1.21
C GLN A 415 -14.36 12.47 2.59
N ILE A 416 -15.04 13.59 2.84
CA ILE A 416 -14.98 14.29 4.14
C ILE A 416 -16.24 13.96 4.91
N GLU A 417 -16.10 13.32 6.07
CA GLU A 417 -17.21 12.83 6.89
C GLU A 417 -18.22 11.99 6.06
N SER A 418 -19.48 12.43 5.99
CA SER A 418 -20.56 11.77 5.23
C SER A 418 -20.92 12.48 3.93
N ASN A 419 -20.08 13.42 3.47
CA ASN A 419 -20.32 14.12 2.22
C ASN A 419 -20.09 13.19 1.01
N GLU A 420 -20.54 13.65 -0.16
CA GLU A 420 -20.26 12.98 -1.42
C GLU A 420 -18.76 12.94 -1.70
N ALA A 421 -18.30 11.79 -2.19
CA ALA A 421 -16.92 11.56 -2.51
C ALA A 421 -16.55 12.21 -3.86
N ARG A 422 -15.40 12.86 -3.94
CA ARG A 422 -14.92 13.57 -5.15
C ARG A 422 -13.56 13.08 -5.61
N GLU A 423 -13.31 13.17 -6.91
CA GLU A 423 -12.01 12.86 -7.50
C GLU A 423 -10.95 13.87 -7.02
N LEU A 424 -9.75 13.40 -6.68
CA LEU A 424 -8.61 14.23 -6.31
C LEU A 424 -7.96 14.89 -7.54
N ALA A 425 -7.99 14.23 -8.70
CA ALA A 425 -7.41 14.73 -9.94
C ALA A 425 -8.41 14.68 -11.11
N PRO A 426 -9.49 15.49 -11.04
CA PRO A 426 -10.51 15.51 -12.08
C PRO A 426 -9.92 15.98 -13.42
N GLY A 427 -10.38 15.36 -14.51
CA GLY A 427 -9.94 15.69 -15.87
C GLY A 427 -8.61 15.08 -16.30
N THR A 428 -8.03 14.18 -15.49
CA THR A 428 -6.84 13.40 -15.88
C THR A 428 -7.17 12.26 -16.85
N VAL A 429 -8.41 11.77 -16.86
CA VAL A 429 -8.89 10.83 -17.87
C VAL A 429 -9.05 11.57 -19.21
N PRO A 430 -8.42 11.10 -20.31
CA PRO A 430 -8.54 11.73 -21.62
C PRO A 430 -10.00 11.84 -22.09
N ALA A 431 -10.31 12.94 -22.78
CA ALA A 431 -11.67 13.21 -23.28
C ALA A 431 -12.14 12.16 -24.31
N ASP A 432 -11.21 11.46 -24.96
CA ASP A 432 -11.48 10.40 -25.94
C ASP A 432 -11.48 8.99 -25.32
N TYR A 433 -11.40 8.87 -23.99
CA TYR A 433 -11.57 7.59 -23.30
C TYR A 433 -12.97 6.99 -23.61
N PRO A 434 -13.07 5.72 -24.03
CA PRO A 434 -14.28 5.19 -24.65
C PRO A 434 -15.30 4.69 -23.61
N GLU A 435 -15.55 5.46 -22.54
CA GLU A 435 -16.42 5.10 -21.41
C GLU A 435 -17.78 4.53 -21.84
N ARG A 436 -18.45 5.18 -22.80
CA ARG A 436 -19.78 4.76 -23.28
C ARG A 436 -19.77 3.48 -24.13
N ALA A 437 -18.61 3.06 -24.62
CA ALA A 437 -18.46 1.82 -25.38
C ALA A 437 -18.15 0.62 -24.47
N LEU A 438 -17.80 0.85 -23.20
CA LEU A 438 -17.53 -0.20 -22.23
C LEU A 438 -18.84 -0.79 -21.70
N ILE A 439 -18.82 -2.10 -21.43
CA ILE A 439 -19.99 -2.85 -20.97
C ILE A 439 -19.96 -2.95 -19.45
N GLU A 440 -21.14 -2.86 -18.84
CA GLU A 440 -21.31 -3.19 -17.44
C GLU A 440 -21.66 -4.68 -17.32
N PRO A 441 -20.83 -5.50 -16.63
CA PRO A 441 -21.14 -6.91 -16.42
C PRO A 441 -22.51 -7.07 -15.74
N GLN A 442 -23.26 -8.09 -16.15
CA GLN A 442 -24.56 -8.45 -15.57
C GLN A 442 -24.43 -9.49 -14.47
#